data_AF-A0A7C7SH46-F1
#
_entry.id   AF-A0A7C7SH46-F1
#
_cell.length_a   1.000
_cell.length_b   1.000
_cell.length_c   1.000
_cell.angle_alpha   90.00
_cell.angle_beta   90.00
_cell.angle_gamma   90.00
#
_symmetry.space_group_name_H-M   'P 1'
#
loop_
_entity.id
_entity.type
_entity.pdbx_description
1 polymer ?
#
loop_
_entity_poly.entity_id
_entity_poly.type
_entity_poly.pdbx_seq_one_letter_code
_entity_poly.pdbx_strand_id
1 'polypeptide(L)'
;TFESPCLADPVIQALLPRITMRVDPALGVGQPALTEAVVTVRLRNGTSLERRVRGARGYPDRPPTAAELGEKFRACAERAVSPGVAADALDWLRDLERHPRVAAFSDVLTAVPA
;
A
#
# COMPACT_ATOMS: atom_id res chain seq x y z
N THR A 1 0.11 9.59 -5.76
CA THR A 1 1.59 9.46 -5.58
C THR A 1 2.31 9.05 -6.84
N PHE A 2 1.81 8.08 -7.61
CA PHE A 2 2.41 7.70 -8.90
C PHE A 2 1.80 8.43 -10.10
N GLU A 3 0.82 9.33 -9.89
CA GLU A 3 0.32 10.17 -10.97
C GLU A 3 1.41 11.14 -11.46
N SER A 4 1.40 11.45 -12.75
CA SER A 4 2.40 12.30 -13.40
C SER A 4 2.64 13.64 -12.69
N PRO A 5 1.63 14.37 -12.16
CA PRO A 5 1.88 15.61 -11.42
C PRO A 5 2.71 15.39 -10.16
N CYS A 6 2.49 14.31 -9.42
CA CYS A 6 3.30 13.97 -8.24
C CYS A 6 4.74 13.64 -8.64
N LEU A 7 4.92 12.89 -9.74
CA LEU A 7 6.26 12.55 -10.22
C LEU A 7 7.05 13.78 -10.71
N ALA A 8 6.36 14.79 -11.22
CA ALA A 8 6.95 16.05 -11.65
C ALA A 8 7.21 17.05 -10.51
N ASP A 9 6.89 16.71 -9.25
CA ASP A 9 7.09 17.59 -8.11
C ASP A 9 8.57 18.01 -8.00
N PRO A 10 8.88 19.33 -7.97
CA PRO A 10 10.26 19.83 -7.98
C PRO A 10 11.05 19.42 -6.73
N VAL A 11 10.39 19.21 -5.58
CA VAL A 11 11.04 18.72 -4.35
C VAL A 11 11.47 17.27 -4.54
N ILE A 12 10.59 16.42 -5.11
CA ILE A 12 10.93 15.02 -5.42
C ILE A 12 12.07 14.98 -6.44
N GLN A 13 11.97 15.75 -7.53
CA GLN A 13 12.99 15.82 -8.57
C GLN A 13 14.36 16.27 -8.03
N ALA A 14 14.39 17.21 -7.08
CA ALA A 14 15.63 17.66 -6.45
C ALA A 14 16.28 16.63 -5.50
N LEU A 15 15.50 15.67 -5.00
CA LEU A 15 15.99 14.60 -4.12
C LEU A 15 16.53 13.39 -4.89
N LEU A 16 15.90 13.02 -6.01
CA LEU A 16 16.29 11.88 -6.84
C LEU A 16 17.80 11.79 -7.15
N PRO A 17 18.50 12.84 -7.62
CA PRO A 17 19.92 12.75 -7.96
C PRO A 17 20.83 12.56 -6.73
N ARG A 18 20.29 12.68 -5.51
CA ARG A 18 21.03 12.48 -4.25
C ARG A 18 20.91 11.05 -3.72
N ILE A 19 20.09 10.22 -4.34
CA ILE A 19 19.87 8.83 -3.93
C ILE A 19 20.97 7.97 -4.55
N THR A 20 21.69 7.24 -3.70
CA THR A 20 22.62 6.19 -4.14
C THR A 20 22.17 4.87 -3.58
N MET A 21 21.92 3.89 -4.45
CA MET A 21 21.66 2.51 -4.05
C MET A 21 22.97 1.74 -3.96
N ARG A 22 23.10 0.90 -2.93
CA ARG A 22 24.26 0.03 -2.74
C ARG A 22 23.78 -1.37 -2.36
N VAL A 23 24.50 -2.37 -2.83
CA VAL A 23 24.32 -3.75 -2.37
C VAL A 23 25.06 -3.89 -1.05
N ASP A 24 24.35 -4.34 -0.02
CA ASP A 24 24.93 -4.68 1.28
C ASP A 24 24.81 -6.20 1.45
N PRO A 25 25.94 -6.94 1.54
CA PRO A 25 25.92 -8.39 1.66
C PRO A 25 25.27 -8.90 2.95
N ALA A 26 25.06 -8.04 3.95
CA ALA A 26 24.39 -8.39 5.20
C ALA A 26 22.86 -8.19 5.15
N LEU A 27 22.30 -7.65 4.06
CA LEU A 27 20.86 -7.51 3.88
C LEU A 27 20.25 -8.72 3.19
N GLY A 28 19.11 -9.18 3.71
CA GLY A 28 18.35 -10.29 3.12
C GLY A 28 18.92 -11.68 3.38
N VAL A 29 19.99 -11.81 4.18
CA VAL A 29 20.55 -13.11 4.56
C VAL A 29 19.51 -13.90 5.35
N GLY A 30 19.10 -15.05 4.79
CA GLY A 30 18.07 -15.91 5.39
C GLY A 30 16.65 -15.36 5.33
N GLN A 31 16.40 -14.29 4.56
CA GLN A 31 15.09 -13.66 4.43
C GLN A 31 14.59 -13.75 2.98
N PRO A 32 13.26 -13.68 2.74
CA PRO A 32 12.74 -13.57 1.37
C PRO A 32 13.26 -12.31 0.68
N ALA A 33 13.35 -12.35 -0.65
CA ALA A 33 13.85 -11.21 -1.42
C ALA A 33 13.02 -9.93 -1.17
N LEU A 34 13.71 -8.78 -1.16
CA LEU A 34 13.11 -7.44 -1.00
C LEU A 34 12.35 -7.21 0.31
N THR A 35 12.62 -8.01 1.34
CA THR A 35 11.95 -7.90 2.65
C THR A 35 12.72 -7.09 3.69
N GLU A 36 13.93 -6.65 3.37
CA GLU A 36 14.78 -5.88 4.27
C GLU A 36 15.40 -4.68 3.54
N ALA A 37 15.47 -3.55 4.24
CA ALA A 37 16.12 -2.34 3.73
C ALA A 37 16.80 -1.56 4.86
N VAL A 38 17.90 -0.89 4.51
CA VAL A 38 18.55 0.14 5.33
C VAL A 38 18.51 1.44 4.54
N VAL A 39 18.05 2.51 5.18
CA VAL A 39 18.07 3.86 4.60
C VAL A 39 18.91 4.75 5.51
N THR A 40 19.92 5.40 4.93
CA THR A 40 20.75 6.38 5.61
C THR A 40 20.54 7.75 4.96
N VAL A 41 20.17 8.75 5.76
CA VAL A 41 19.99 10.14 5.34
C VAL A 41 21.08 10.99 5.96
N ARG A 42 21.87 11.68 5.13
CA ARG A 42 22.89 12.63 5.57
C ARG A 42 22.37 14.05 5.40
N LEU A 43 22.31 14.79 6.50
CA LEU A 43 21.87 16.18 6.54
C LEU A 43 23.04 17.12 6.23
N ARG A 44 22.72 18.35 5.84
CA ARG A 44 23.73 19.37 5.45
C ARG A 44 24.68 19.77 6.57
N ASN A 45 24.24 19.66 7.83
CA ASN A 45 25.05 19.91 9.02
C ASN A 45 25.99 18.74 9.36
N GLY A 46 26.06 17.70 8.53
CA GLY A 46 26.89 16.52 8.74
C GLY A 46 26.22 15.41 9.57
N THR A 47 25.04 15.65 10.16
CA THR A 47 24.31 14.62 10.91
C THR A 47 23.87 13.49 9.97
N SER A 48 24.03 12.24 10.41
CA SER A 48 23.56 11.06 9.70
C SER A 48 22.48 10.35 10.50
N LEU A 49 21.34 10.08 9.86
CA LEU A 49 20.23 9.31 10.41
C LEU A 49 20.13 7.99 9.66
N GLU A 50 19.98 6.88 10.38
CA GLU A 50 19.86 5.56 9.77
C GLU A 50 18.65 4.82 10.31
N ARG A 51 17.97 4.08 9.43
CA ARG A 51 16.91 3.16 9.80
C ARG A 51 17.03 1.85 9.03
N ARG A 52 17.11 0.75 9.77
CA ARG A 52 16.94 -0.62 9.26
C ARG A 52 15.51 -1.09 9.51
N VAL A 53 14.88 -1.70 8.51
CA VAL A 53 13.55 -2.30 8.63
C VAL A 53 13.58 -3.71 8.02
N ARG A 54 13.01 -4.66 8.76
CA ARG A 54 12.71 -6.02 8.30
C ARG A 54 11.21 -6.19 8.24
N GLY A 55 10.70 -6.52 7.06
CA GLY A 55 9.30 -6.74 6.77
C GLY A 55 8.47 -5.45 6.71
N ALA A 56 7.67 -5.31 5.66
CA ALA A 56 6.68 -4.24 5.55
C ALA A 56 5.37 -4.63 6.27
N ARG A 57 4.57 -3.63 6.64
CA ARG A 57 3.16 -3.85 6.95
C ARG A 57 2.51 -4.53 5.74
N GLY A 58 1.78 -5.63 5.95
CA GLY A 58 1.20 -6.42 4.87
C GLY A 58 1.87 -7.78 4.68
N TYR A 59 3.07 -8.00 5.22
CA TYR A 59 3.76 -9.28 5.12
C TYR A 59 3.11 -10.34 6.03
N PRO A 60 3.34 -11.65 5.78
CA PRO A 60 2.81 -12.72 6.62
C PRO A 60 3.10 -12.53 8.12
N ASP A 61 4.32 -12.10 8.46
CA ASP A 61 4.74 -11.85 9.84
C ASP A 61 4.21 -10.52 10.42
N ARG A 62 3.65 -9.66 9.56
CA ARG A 62 3.08 -8.34 9.92
C ARG A 62 1.76 -8.12 9.15
N PRO A 63 0.75 -8.99 9.34
CA PRO A 63 -0.45 -9.02 8.52
C PRO A 63 -1.40 -7.87 8.85
N PRO A 64 -2.03 -7.22 7.85
CA PRO A 64 -2.92 -6.08 8.07
C PRO A 64 -4.10 -6.48 8.97
N THR A 65 -4.60 -5.55 9.77
CA THR A 65 -5.85 -5.74 10.51
C THR A 65 -7.03 -5.72 9.53
N ALA A 66 -8.17 -6.28 9.94
CA ALA A 66 -9.39 -6.22 9.13
C ALA A 66 -9.85 -4.77 8.85
N ALA A 67 -9.55 -3.83 9.76
CA ALA A 67 -9.81 -2.41 9.57
C ALA A 67 -8.91 -1.80 8.48
N GLU A 68 -7.60 -2.04 8.53
CA GLU A 68 -6.65 -1.56 7.51
C GLU A 68 -6.92 -2.18 6.12
N LEU A 69 -7.31 -3.46 6.07
CA LEU A 69 -7.74 -4.09 4.83
C LEU A 69 -9.00 -3.42 4.26
N GLY A 70 -9.98 -3.13 5.12
CA GLY A 70 -11.21 -2.47 4.73
C GLY A 70 -10.98 -1.04 4.24
N GLU A 71 -10.11 -0.28 4.91
CA GLU A 71 -9.69 1.05 4.46
C GLU A 71 -8.99 1.01 3.11
N LYS A 72 -8.03 0.08 2.94
CA LYS A 72 -7.35 -0.13 1.65
C LYS A 72 -8.34 -0.49 0.54
N PHE A 73 -9.30 -1.38 0.82
CA PHE A 73 -10.32 -1.77 -0.15
C PHE A 73 -11.13 -0.55 -0.60
N ARG A 74 -11.66 0.24 0.33
CA ARG A 74 -12.45 1.44 0.01
C ARG A 74 -11.65 2.46 -0.79
N ALA A 75 -10.41 2.74 -0.40
CA ALA A 75 -9.53 3.65 -1.13
C ALA A 75 -9.28 3.21 -2.59
N CYS A 76 -9.29 1.90 -2.87
CA CYS A 76 -9.24 1.37 -4.24
C CYS A 76 -10.59 1.41 -4.94
N ALA A 77 -11.65 0.94 -4.29
CA ALA A 77 -12.99 0.79 -4.87
C ALA A 77 -13.63 2.14 -5.23
N GLU A 78 -13.45 3.17 -4.39
CA GLU A 78 -13.98 4.53 -4.59
C GLU A 78 -13.40 5.23 -5.83
N ARG A 79 -12.35 4.67 -6.44
CA ARG A 79 -11.83 5.13 -7.75
C ARG A 79 -12.68 4.66 -8.92
N ALA A 80 -13.59 3.71 -8.71
CA ALA A 80 -14.39 3.07 -9.75
C ALA A 80 -15.90 3.13 -9.47
N VAL A 81 -16.31 3.12 -8.19
CA VAL A 81 -17.71 3.15 -7.75
C VAL A 81 -17.92 4.24 -6.69
N SER A 82 -19.18 4.52 -6.34
CA SER A 82 -19.47 5.48 -5.26
C SER A 82 -19.02 4.95 -3.88
N PRO A 83 -18.78 5.81 -2.89
CA PRO A 83 -18.44 5.38 -1.53
C PRO A 83 -19.47 4.45 -0.89
N GLY A 84 -20.76 4.62 -1.20
CA GLY A 84 -21.84 3.73 -0.75
C GLY A 84 -21.68 2.32 -1.33
N VAL A 85 -21.52 2.22 -2.65
CA VAL A 85 -21.30 0.93 -3.33
C VAL A 85 -20.01 0.25 -2.85
N ALA A 86 -18.94 1.02 -2.60
CA ALA A 86 -17.71 0.49 -2.04
C ALA A 86 -17.90 -0.07 -0.61
N ALA A 87 -18.71 0.58 0.22
CA ALA A 87 -19.03 0.09 1.56
C ALA A 87 -19.87 -1.20 1.50
N ASP A 88 -20.94 -1.21 0.69
CA ASP A 88 -21.82 -2.36 0.52
C ASP A 88 -21.05 -3.57 -0.05
N ALA A 89 -20.17 -3.34 -1.03
CA ALA A 89 -19.33 -4.39 -1.59
C ALA A 89 -18.36 -4.99 -0.57
N LEU A 90 -17.77 -4.16 0.31
CA LEU A 90 -16.87 -4.64 1.35
C LEU A 90 -17.62 -5.49 2.39
N ASP A 91 -18.81 -5.07 2.79
CA ASP A 91 -19.61 -5.80 3.77
C ASP A 91 -20.14 -7.12 3.18
N TRP A 92 -20.59 -7.12 1.92
CA TRP A 92 -20.94 -8.35 1.20
C TRP A 92 -19.77 -9.35 1.14
N LEU A 93 -18.55 -8.87 0.85
CA LEU A 93 -17.35 -9.73 0.81
C LEU A 93 -16.94 -10.28 2.18
N ARG A 94 -17.24 -9.58 3.27
CA ARG A 94 -16.98 -10.04 4.64
C ARG A 94 -17.91 -11.16 5.07
N ASP A 95 -19.12 -11.19 4.52
CA ASP A 95 -20.13 -12.22 4.76
C ASP A 95 -20.23 -13.21 3.58
N LEU A 96 -19.19 -13.30 2.74
CA LEU A 96 -19.17 -14.10 1.51
C LEU A 96 -19.66 -15.53 1.72
N GLU A 97 -19.19 -16.21 2.77
CA GLU A 97 -19.58 -17.60 3.06
C GLU A 97 -21.06 -17.79 3.38
N ARG A 98 -21.78 -16.71 3.72
CA ARG A 98 -23.22 -16.72 4.02
C ARG A 98 -24.08 -16.45 2.79
N HIS A 99 -23.49 -15.98 1.69
CA HIS A 99 -24.21 -15.69 0.47
C HIS A 99 -24.42 -16.97 -0.37
N PRO A 100 -25.67 -17.31 -0.73
CA PRO A 100 -25.96 -18.54 -1.46
C PRO A 100 -25.54 -18.49 -2.94
N ARG A 101 -25.33 -17.27 -3.49
CA ARG A 101 -24.97 -17.06 -4.90
C ARG A 101 -24.05 -15.85 -5.05
N VAL A 102 -22.90 -16.05 -5.69
CA VAL A 102 -21.93 -14.99 -5.97
C VAL A 102 -22.45 -13.97 -7.00
N ALA A 103 -23.39 -14.35 -7.87
CA ALA A 103 -23.97 -13.44 -8.86
C ALA A 103 -24.60 -12.17 -8.23
N ALA A 104 -25.10 -12.26 -6.99
CA ALA A 104 -25.65 -11.13 -6.25
C ALA A 104 -24.60 -10.01 -5.99
N PHE A 105 -23.32 -10.35 -6.00
CA PHE A 105 -22.25 -9.35 -5.88
C PHE A 105 -22.19 -8.42 -7.09
N SER A 106 -22.49 -8.92 -8.30
CA SER A 106 -22.55 -8.08 -9.49
C SER A 106 -23.66 -7.02 -9.38
N ASP A 107 -24.77 -7.35 -8.74
CA ASP A 107 -25.86 -6.40 -8.49
C ASP A 107 -25.39 -5.27 -7.56
N VAL A 108 -24.62 -5.59 -6.51
CA VAL A 108 -23.99 -4.60 -5.62
C VAL A 108 -23.08 -3.65 -6.41
N LEU A 109 -22.24 -4.18 -7.30
CA LEU A 109 -21.28 -3.38 -8.07
C LEU A 109 -21.90 -2.51 -9.17
N THR A 110 -23.07 -2.91 -9.66
CA THR A 110 -23.78 -2.22 -10.77
C THR A 110 -24.91 -1.33 -10.27
N ALA A 111 -25.14 -1.29 -8.96
CA ALA A 111 -26.06 -0.37 -8.34
C ALA A 111 -25.67 1.07 -8.71
N VAL A 112 -26.46 1.69 -9.57
CA VAL A 112 -26.29 3.09 -9.95
C VAL A 112 -26.54 3.93 -8.69
N PRO A 113 -25.63 4.83 -8.30
CA PRO A 113 -25.91 5.73 -7.19
C PRO A 113 -27.15 6.58 -7.56
N ALA A 114 -28.14 6.58 -6.68
CA ALA A 114 -29.31 7.46 -6.77
C ALA A 114 -28.90 8.94 -6.69
#